data_AF-C7ZBL2-F1
#
_entry.id   AF-C7ZBL2-F1
#
_cell.length_a   1.000
_cell.length_b   1.000
_cell.length_c   1.000
_cell.angle_alpha   90.00
_cell.angle_beta   90.00
_cell.angle_gamma   90.00
#
_symmetry.space_group_name_H-M   'P 1'
#
loop_
_entity.id
_entity.type
_entity.pdbx_description
1 polymer ?
#
loop_
_entity_poly.entity_id
_entity_poly.type
_entity_poly.pdbx_seq_one_letter_code
_entity_poly.pdbx_strand_id
1 'polypeptide(L)'
;MSAEPVTQDDGIAENNDIVHKIASTSNLRELIQAVPSSYRAKLKDYLVGEYHIYRLHAKVQRTIWAYERHANEGSLPFCVSNVLNEPTLEFTSEFLRSTDGYAALEAFERQVAVARRNILNAAIQQKKAELGYLAARLGPNVAEWERLVYEAFEGILENCEGPSILPVQGSPHLDETPGPAVREFNCWRSQVMSPES
;
A
#
# COMPACT_ATOMS: atom_id res chain seq x y z
N MET A 1 11.53 7.29 -58.99
CA MET A 1 11.90 7.48 -57.57
C MET A 1 10.62 7.39 -56.77
N SER A 2 10.30 6.20 -56.29
CA SER A 2 9.12 5.96 -55.45
C SER A 2 9.59 6.04 -54.00
N ALA A 3 9.00 6.94 -53.22
CA ALA A 3 9.23 7.01 -51.78
C ALA A 3 8.35 5.96 -51.11
N GLU A 4 8.96 5.04 -50.36
CA GLU A 4 8.25 4.13 -49.47
C GLU A 4 7.72 4.91 -48.25
N PRO A 5 6.49 4.62 -47.79
CA PRO A 5 5.96 5.25 -46.59
C PRO A 5 6.61 4.63 -45.36
N VAL A 6 7.24 5.48 -44.54
CA VAL A 6 7.72 5.14 -43.19
C VAL A 6 6.51 4.82 -42.32
N THR A 7 6.38 3.56 -41.92
CA THR A 7 5.33 3.08 -41.03
C THR A 7 5.50 3.70 -39.64
N GLN A 8 4.48 4.44 -39.22
CA GLN A 8 4.35 5.09 -37.92
C GLN A 8 4.18 4.08 -36.78
N ASP A 9 5.05 4.19 -35.77
CA ASP A 9 4.68 4.54 -34.39
C ASP A 9 3.56 3.74 -33.66
N ASP A 10 3.57 2.41 -33.75
CA ASP A 10 2.66 1.57 -32.93
C ASP A 10 3.12 1.43 -31.45
N GLY A 11 4.40 1.70 -31.15
CA GLY A 11 4.97 1.47 -29.81
C GLY A 11 4.65 2.53 -28.74
N ILE A 12 4.26 3.75 -29.14
CA ILE A 12 3.90 4.82 -28.18
C ILE A 12 2.44 4.69 -27.71
N ALA A 13 1.56 4.14 -28.55
CA ALA A 13 0.15 3.94 -28.22
C ALA A 13 -0.06 2.84 -27.17
N GLU A 14 0.65 1.71 -27.29
CA GLU A 14 0.55 0.59 -26.34
C GLU A 14 1.07 0.96 -24.93
N ASN A 15 2.11 1.80 -24.84
CA ASN A 15 2.67 2.23 -23.56
C ASN A 15 1.77 3.19 -22.79
N ASN A 16 1.10 4.12 -23.48
CA ASN A 16 0.10 4.98 -22.84
C ASN A 16 -1.10 4.16 -22.30
N ASP A 17 -1.47 3.08 -22.98
CA ASP A 17 -2.54 2.20 -22.54
C ASP A 17 -2.15 1.41 -21.28
N ILE A 18 -0.90 0.94 -21.17
CA ILE A 18 -0.41 0.27 -19.95
C ILE A 18 -0.37 1.24 -18.77
N VAL A 19 0.16 2.45 -18.95
CA VAL A 19 0.21 3.48 -17.90
C VAL A 19 -1.20 3.88 -17.45
N HIS A 20 -2.11 4.10 -18.39
CA HIS A 20 -3.51 4.41 -18.10
C HIS A 20 -4.21 3.25 -17.40
N LYS A 21 -3.97 2.01 -17.84
CA LYS A 21 -4.51 0.80 -17.23
C LYS A 21 -4.03 0.65 -15.79
N ILE A 22 -2.72 0.78 -15.53
CA ILE A 22 -2.13 0.79 -14.19
C ILE A 22 -2.76 1.88 -13.32
N ALA A 23 -2.85 3.12 -13.83
CA ALA A 23 -3.45 4.24 -13.10
C ALA A 23 -4.94 4.03 -12.79
N SER A 24 -5.66 3.30 -13.63
CA SER A 24 -7.09 2.99 -13.45
C SER A 24 -7.38 1.74 -12.62
N THR A 25 -6.36 0.94 -12.27
CA THR A 25 -6.58 -0.30 -11.52
C THR A 25 -7.03 -0.04 -10.09
N SER A 26 -8.10 -0.74 -9.69
CA SER A 26 -8.75 -0.54 -8.39
C SER A 26 -8.33 -1.58 -7.35
N ASN A 27 -7.68 -2.66 -7.79
CA ASN A 27 -7.26 -3.76 -6.93
C ASN A 27 -5.87 -4.31 -7.28
N LEU A 28 -5.21 -4.91 -6.29
CA LEU A 28 -3.85 -5.45 -6.43
C LEU A 28 -3.74 -6.52 -7.52
N ARG A 29 -4.79 -7.31 -7.73
CA ARG A 29 -4.77 -8.38 -8.75
C ARG A 29 -4.67 -7.77 -10.15
N GLU A 30 -5.48 -6.76 -10.44
CA GLU A 30 -5.44 -6.03 -11.70
C GLU A 30 -4.09 -5.34 -11.88
N LEU A 31 -3.55 -4.72 -10.82
CA LEU A 31 -2.23 -4.09 -10.86
C LEU A 31 -1.12 -5.09 -11.23
N ILE A 32 -1.08 -6.26 -10.57
CA ILE A 32 -0.11 -7.33 -10.89
C ILE A 32 -0.31 -7.86 -12.31
N GLN A 33 -1.55 -7.93 -12.80
CA GLN A 33 -1.85 -8.37 -14.16
C GLN A 33 -1.47 -7.32 -15.22
N ALA A 34 -1.50 -6.03 -14.88
CA ALA A 34 -1.07 -4.96 -15.77
C ALA A 34 0.46 -4.91 -15.94
N VAL A 35 1.22 -5.39 -14.95
CA VAL A 35 2.68 -5.58 -15.09
C VAL A 35 2.97 -6.65 -16.16
N PRO A 36 3.93 -6.44 -17.07
CA PRO A 36 4.28 -7.44 -18.08
C PRO A 36 4.73 -8.76 -17.44
N SER A 37 4.30 -9.88 -18.02
CA SER A 37 4.42 -11.21 -17.41
C SER A 37 5.84 -11.60 -16.98
N SER A 38 6.83 -11.14 -17.74
CA SER A 38 8.26 -11.34 -17.49
C SER A 38 8.76 -10.68 -16.20
N TYR A 39 8.19 -9.55 -15.81
CA TYR A 39 8.56 -8.81 -14.59
C TYR A 39 7.77 -9.26 -13.36
N ARG A 40 6.62 -9.90 -13.56
CA ARG A 40 5.71 -10.27 -12.46
C ARG A 40 6.37 -11.14 -11.39
N ALA A 41 7.20 -12.10 -11.78
CA ALA A 41 7.84 -13.02 -10.83
C ALA A 41 8.74 -12.30 -9.82
N LYS A 42 9.42 -11.22 -10.25
CA LYS A 42 10.35 -10.44 -9.43
C LYS A 42 9.65 -9.31 -8.68
N LEU A 43 8.66 -8.67 -9.29
CA LEU A 43 7.96 -7.51 -8.72
C LEU A 43 6.77 -7.86 -7.81
N LYS A 44 6.24 -9.09 -7.91
CA LYS A 44 5.03 -9.49 -7.18
C LYS A 44 5.14 -9.29 -5.67
N ASP A 45 6.22 -9.75 -5.05
CA ASP A 45 6.35 -9.71 -3.59
C ASP A 45 6.47 -8.27 -3.08
N TYR A 46 7.19 -7.42 -3.81
CA TYR A 46 7.27 -5.98 -3.54
C TYR A 46 5.90 -5.32 -3.62
N LEU A 47 5.16 -5.52 -4.71
CA LEU A 47 3.82 -4.93 -4.90
C LEU A 47 2.81 -5.43 -3.87
N VAL A 48 2.89 -6.71 -3.49
CA VAL A 48 2.07 -7.29 -2.41
C VAL A 48 2.40 -6.63 -1.07
N GLY A 49 3.69 -6.43 -0.78
CA GLY A 49 4.17 -5.76 0.43
C GLY A 49 3.66 -4.33 0.54
N GLU A 50 3.86 -3.52 -0.51
CA GLU A 50 3.39 -2.14 -0.56
C GLU A 50 1.87 -2.06 -0.39
N TYR A 51 1.12 -2.87 -1.16
CA TYR A 51 -0.34 -2.92 -1.04
C TYR A 51 -0.80 -3.33 0.37
N HIS A 52 -0.09 -4.23 1.03
CA HIS A 52 -0.38 -4.61 2.40
C HIS A 52 -0.28 -3.42 3.36
N ILE A 53 0.79 -2.62 3.25
CA ILE A 53 0.96 -1.40 4.07
C ILE A 53 -0.15 -0.38 3.79
N TYR A 54 -0.48 -0.13 2.51
CA TYR A 54 -1.62 0.73 2.15
C TYR A 54 -2.94 0.25 2.76
N ARG A 55 -3.20 -1.06 2.70
CA ARG A 55 -4.43 -1.65 3.26
C ARG A 55 -4.47 -1.53 4.78
N LEU A 56 -3.34 -1.71 5.47
CA LEU A 56 -3.23 -1.49 6.91
C LEU A 56 -3.50 -0.02 7.24
N HIS A 57 -2.88 0.92 6.53
CA HIS A 57 -3.09 2.36 6.73
C HIS A 57 -4.58 2.72 6.60
N ALA A 58 -5.24 2.30 5.51
CA ALA A 58 -6.67 2.54 5.31
C ALA A 58 -7.56 1.87 6.37
N LYS A 59 -7.15 0.73 6.93
CA LYS A 59 -7.86 0.06 8.04
C LYS A 59 -7.72 0.86 9.34
N VAL A 60 -6.52 1.33 9.66
CA VAL A 60 -6.25 2.14 10.85
C VAL A 60 -7.02 3.47 10.78
N GLN A 61 -6.99 4.14 9.62
CA GLN A 61 -7.74 5.38 9.41
C GLN A 61 -9.25 5.22 9.61
N ARG A 62 -9.85 4.14 9.08
CA ARG A 62 -11.27 3.81 9.33
C ARG A 62 -11.55 3.54 10.81
N THR A 63 -10.63 2.89 11.50
CA THR A 63 -10.77 2.61 12.94
C THR A 63 -10.73 3.90 13.76
N ILE A 64 -9.81 4.81 13.45
CA ILE A 64 -9.73 6.14 14.09
C ILE A 64 -11.04 6.89 13.88
N TRP A 65 -11.52 6.95 12.64
CA TRP A 65 -12.77 7.63 12.33
C TRP A 65 -13.96 7.06 13.13
N ALA A 66 -14.06 5.73 13.21
CA ALA A 66 -15.10 5.08 14.01
C ALA A 66 -14.98 5.42 15.51
N TYR A 67 -13.77 5.43 16.07
CA TYR A 67 -13.53 5.76 17.47
C TYR A 67 -13.82 7.24 17.77
N GLU A 68 -13.38 8.15 16.91
CA GLU A 68 -13.67 9.58 17.02
C GLU A 68 -15.17 9.86 16.93
N ARG A 69 -15.89 9.14 16.05
CA ARG A 69 -17.35 9.20 16.00
C ARG A 69 -17.98 8.80 17.33
N HIS A 70 -17.57 7.67 17.91
CA HIS A 70 -18.07 7.25 19.24
C HIS A 70 -17.76 8.29 20.32
N ALA A 71 -16.55 8.85 20.32
CA ALA A 71 -16.16 9.89 21.26
C ALA A 71 -17.05 11.14 21.15
N ASN A 72 -17.36 11.57 19.92
CA ASN A 72 -18.22 12.73 19.64
C ASN A 72 -19.69 12.48 20.03
N GLU A 73 -20.18 11.26 19.79
CA GLU A 73 -21.55 10.85 20.16
C GLU A 73 -21.70 10.54 21.66
N GLY A 74 -20.59 10.52 22.42
CA GLY A 74 -20.58 10.13 23.83
C GLY A 74 -20.84 8.63 24.06
N SER A 75 -20.75 7.81 23.01
CA SER A 75 -20.91 6.36 23.06
C SER A 75 -19.55 5.65 23.13
N LEU A 76 -19.55 4.33 23.33
CA LEU A 76 -18.32 3.54 23.41
C LEU A 76 -18.37 2.41 22.38
N PRO A 77 -17.26 2.17 21.64
CA PRO A 77 -17.17 0.99 20.81
C PRO A 77 -17.11 -0.27 21.67
N PHE A 78 -17.61 -1.40 21.13
CA PHE A 78 -17.66 -2.70 21.84
C PHE A 78 -16.30 -3.15 22.40
N CYS A 79 -15.22 -2.85 21.69
CA CYS A 79 -13.87 -3.15 22.13
C CYS A 79 -13.43 -2.37 23.38
N VAL A 80 -14.02 -1.19 23.66
CA VAL A 80 -13.72 -0.40 24.87
C VAL A 80 -14.70 -0.71 25.99
N SER A 81 -15.98 -0.95 25.67
CA SER A 81 -17.00 -1.28 26.67
C SER A 81 -16.62 -2.52 27.49
N ASN A 82 -16.02 -3.52 26.83
CA ASN A 82 -15.71 -4.82 27.44
C ASN A 82 -14.29 -4.93 28.01
N VAL A 83 -13.45 -3.90 27.88
CA VAL A 83 -12.07 -3.95 28.40
C VAL A 83 -12.04 -3.73 29.92
N LEU A 84 -12.94 -2.90 30.44
CA LEU A 84 -13.05 -2.64 31.87
C LEU A 84 -14.18 -3.49 32.45
N ASN A 85 -13.83 -4.59 33.10
CA ASN A 85 -14.78 -5.31 33.95
C ASN A 85 -15.12 -4.42 35.14
N GLU A 86 -16.40 -4.08 35.28
CA GLU A 86 -16.88 -3.30 36.40
C GLU A 86 -16.83 -4.16 37.67
N PRO A 87 -16.12 -3.73 38.73
CA PRO A 87 -16.16 -4.46 39.98
C PRO A 87 -17.56 -4.37 40.57
N THR A 88 -18.11 -5.51 40.96
CA THR A 88 -19.40 -5.58 41.66
C THR A 88 -19.20 -5.04 43.07
N LEU A 89 -19.78 -3.87 43.36
CA LEU A 89 -19.78 -3.31 44.70
C LEU A 89 -20.94 -3.93 45.49
N GLU A 90 -20.62 -4.69 46.52
CA GLU A 90 -21.60 -5.26 47.43
C GLU A 90 -21.95 -4.24 48.53
N PHE A 91 -22.90 -3.36 48.22
CA PHE A 91 -23.51 -2.48 49.21
C PHE A 91 -24.68 -3.17 49.91
N THR A 92 -24.86 -2.92 51.20
CA THR A 92 -26.06 -3.37 51.90
C THR A 92 -27.29 -2.59 51.41
N SER A 93 -28.45 -3.24 51.43
CA SER A 93 -29.70 -2.63 50.97
C SER A 93 -30.10 -1.39 51.80
N GLU A 94 -29.74 -1.40 53.08
CA GLU A 94 -29.94 -0.33 54.04
C GLU A 94 -29.08 0.88 53.71
N PHE A 95 -27.83 0.65 53.31
CA PHE A 95 -26.91 1.71 52.91
C PHE A 95 -27.39 2.37 51.61
N LEU A 96 -27.80 1.59 50.61
CA LEU A 96 -28.31 2.13 49.33
C LEU A 96 -29.60 2.95 49.47
N ARG A 97 -30.38 2.74 50.55
CA ARG A 97 -31.57 3.56 50.86
C ARG A 97 -31.22 4.90 51.51
N SER A 98 -30.00 5.08 51.99
CA SER A 98 -29.53 6.35 52.51
C SER A 98 -29.13 7.31 51.38
N THR A 99 -29.16 8.61 51.67
CA THR A 99 -28.66 9.65 50.75
C THR A 99 -27.19 9.43 50.41
N ASP A 100 -26.40 9.02 51.39
CA ASP A 100 -24.95 8.84 51.25
C ASP A 100 -24.63 7.62 50.39
N GLY A 101 -25.35 6.51 50.58
CA GLY A 101 -25.15 5.30 49.79
C GLY A 101 -25.57 5.45 48.33
N TYR A 102 -26.67 6.16 48.06
CA TYR A 102 -27.04 6.49 46.68
C TYR A 102 -26.00 7.40 46.01
N ALA A 103 -25.53 8.43 46.72
CA ALA A 103 -24.49 9.33 46.21
C ALA A 103 -23.14 8.60 45.96
N ALA A 104 -22.78 7.64 46.82
CA ALA A 104 -21.58 6.83 46.65
C ALA A 104 -21.64 5.94 45.40
N LEU A 105 -22.79 5.30 45.13
CA LEU A 105 -23.00 4.49 43.94
C LEU A 105 -22.90 5.34 42.67
N GLU A 106 -23.60 6.48 42.63
CA GLU A 106 -23.56 7.39 41.48
C GLU A 106 -22.15 7.97 41.24
N ALA A 107 -21.41 8.28 42.32
CA ALA A 107 -20.02 8.72 42.21
C ALA A 107 -19.12 7.64 41.61
N PHE A 108 -19.32 6.38 41.99
CA PHE A 108 -18.59 5.25 41.45
C PHE A 108 -18.90 5.02 39.96
N GLU A 109 -20.17 4.99 39.57
CA GLU A 109 -20.59 4.86 38.16
C GLU A 109 -20.01 5.98 37.29
N ARG A 110 -19.98 7.21 37.82
CA ARG A 110 -19.33 8.35 37.15
C ARG A 110 -17.83 8.12 36.94
N GLN A 111 -17.12 7.58 37.94
CA GLN A 111 -15.69 7.24 37.80
C GLN A 111 -15.46 6.17 36.74
N VAL A 112 -16.29 5.12 36.70
CA VAL A 112 -16.23 4.08 35.66
C VAL A 112 -16.44 4.68 34.27
N ALA A 113 -17.44 5.56 34.11
CA ALA A 113 -17.70 6.23 32.84
C ALA A 113 -16.51 7.11 32.40
N VAL A 114 -15.90 7.84 33.32
CA VAL A 114 -14.67 8.63 33.06
C VAL A 114 -13.52 7.73 32.65
N ALA A 115 -13.29 6.63 33.35
CA ALA A 115 -12.23 5.67 33.04
C ALA A 115 -12.39 5.10 31.62
N ARG A 116 -13.61 4.71 31.23
CA ARG A 116 -13.90 4.22 29.88
C ARG A 116 -13.64 5.26 28.79
N ARG A 117 -14.01 6.53 29.02
CA ARG A 117 -13.70 7.63 28.10
C ARG A 117 -12.20 7.86 27.96
N ASN A 118 -11.46 7.79 29.08
CA ASN A 118 -10.01 7.91 29.06
C ASN A 118 -9.35 6.78 28.26
N ILE A 119 -9.86 5.56 28.38
CA ILE A 119 -9.40 4.41 27.58
C ILE A 119 -9.67 4.65 26.08
N LEU A 120 -10.86 5.12 25.71
CA LEU A 120 -11.17 5.43 24.30
C LEU A 120 -10.21 6.50 23.75
N ASN A 121 -9.99 7.58 24.50
CA ASN A 121 -9.07 8.65 24.10
C ASN A 121 -7.63 8.14 23.94
N ALA A 122 -7.15 7.33 24.89
CA ALA A 122 -5.84 6.69 24.80
C ALA A 122 -5.75 5.78 23.56
N ALA A 123 -6.79 4.99 23.27
CA ALA A 123 -6.84 4.13 22.10
C ALA A 123 -6.79 4.93 20.79
N ILE A 124 -7.48 6.07 20.71
CA ILE A 124 -7.41 6.99 19.56
C ILE A 124 -5.98 7.50 19.37
N GLN A 125 -5.32 7.95 20.45
CA GLN A 125 -3.94 8.45 20.36
C GLN A 125 -2.96 7.38 19.90
N GLN A 126 -3.07 6.16 20.43
CA GLN A 126 -2.23 5.04 19.98
C GLN A 126 -2.49 4.68 18.52
N LYS A 127 -3.75 4.71 18.08
CA LYS A 127 -4.07 4.48 16.66
C LYS A 127 -3.55 5.60 15.75
N LYS A 128 -3.56 6.85 16.19
CA LYS A 128 -2.94 7.97 15.45
C LYS A 128 -1.42 7.82 15.35
N ALA A 129 -0.76 7.35 16.41
CA ALA A 129 0.67 7.02 16.36
C ALA A 129 0.97 5.88 15.37
N GLU A 130 0.15 4.81 15.39
CA GLU A 130 0.23 3.71 14.40
C GLU A 130 0.02 4.22 12.97
N LEU A 131 -0.95 5.12 12.75
CA LEU A 131 -1.18 5.75 11.45
C LEU A 131 0.04 6.55 10.99
N GLY A 132 0.67 7.33 11.89
CA GLY A 132 1.90 8.06 11.59
C GLY A 132 3.06 7.14 11.21
N TYR A 133 3.23 6.03 11.92
CA TYR A 133 4.23 5.00 11.59
C TYR A 133 3.98 4.39 10.19
N LEU A 134 2.73 4.03 9.89
CA LEU A 134 2.38 3.48 8.58
C LEU A 134 2.56 4.53 7.47
N ALA A 135 2.19 5.78 7.71
CA ALA A 135 2.36 6.88 6.77
C ALA A 135 3.84 7.16 6.47
N ALA A 136 4.73 7.06 7.45
CA ALA A 136 6.18 7.15 7.24
C ALA A 136 6.74 6.00 6.37
N ARG A 137 6.02 4.88 6.30
CA ARG A 137 6.32 3.75 5.43
C ARG A 137 5.57 3.79 4.10
N LEU A 138 4.63 4.73 3.92
CA LEU A 138 3.95 4.93 2.66
C LEU A 138 4.87 5.74 1.75
N GLY A 139 5.42 5.08 0.75
CA GLY A 139 6.25 5.69 -0.26
C GLY A 139 7.05 4.62 -0.98
N PRO A 140 7.16 4.69 -2.32
CA PRO A 140 7.95 3.72 -3.04
C PRO A 140 9.39 3.82 -2.55
N ASN A 141 9.95 2.70 -2.06
CA ASN A 141 11.38 2.56 -1.91
C ASN A 141 12.02 2.54 -3.30
N VAL A 142 12.32 3.73 -3.83
CA VAL A 142 12.76 3.93 -5.22
C VAL A 142 14.00 3.08 -5.53
N ALA A 143 14.96 3.03 -4.62
CA ALA A 143 16.19 2.25 -4.81
C ALA A 143 15.91 0.73 -4.89
N GLU A 144 15.02 0.21 -4.06
CA GLU A 144 14.64 -1.20 -4.09
C GLU A 144 13.79 -1.53 -5.33
N TRP A 145 12.88 -0.63 -5.70
CA TRP A 145 12.09 -0.76 -6.91
C TRP A 145 12.99 -0.80 -8.16
N GLU A 146 13.91 0.14 -8.30
CA GLU A 146 14.87 0.19 -9.39
C GLU A 146 15.70 -1.11 -9.45
N ARG A 147 16.26 -1.56 -8.32
CA ARG A 147 17.00 -2.81 -8.25
C ARG A 147 16.18 -4.00 -8.76
N LEU A 148 14.93 -4.14 -8.32
CA LEU A 148 14.06 -5.25 -8.73
C LEU A 148 13.69 -5.19 -10.22
N VAL A 149 13.51 -3.98 -10.77
CA VAL A 149 13.27 -3.79 -12.21
C VAL A 149 14.51 -4.16 -13.01
N TYR A 150 15.71 -3.77 -12.56
CA TYR A 150 16.97 -4.16 -13.21
C TYR A 150 17.20 -5.69 -13.15
N GLU A 151 16.99 -6.33 -12.00
CA GLU A 151 17.12 -7.79 -11.87
C GLU A 151 16.10 -8.55 -12.72
N ALA A 152 14.88 -8.02 -12.84
CA ALA A 152 13.90 -8.58 -13.76
C ALA A 152 14.35 -8.46 -15.21
N PHE A 153 14.97 -7.33 -15.57
CA PHE A 153 15.51 -7.10 -16.91
C PHE A 153 16.69 -8.01 -17.25
N GLU A 154 17.67 -8.15 -16.35
CA GLU A 154 18.80 -9.08 -16.53
C GLU A 154 18.30 -10.53 -16.71
N GLY A 155 17.35 -10.95 -15.87
CA GLY A 155 16.76 -12.28 -16.02
C GLY A 155 16.00 -12.47 -17.34
N ILE A 156 15.47 -11.42 -17.96
CA ILE A 156 14.88 -11.50 -19.31
C ILE A 156 15.98 -11.63 -20.36
N LEU A 157 17.05 -10.84 -20.25
CA LEU A 157 18.19 -10.91 -21.17
C LEU A 157 18.86 -12.28 -21.18
N GLU A 158 19.10 -12.87 -20.01
CA GLU A 158 19.68 -14.22 -19.86
C GLU A 158 18.78 -15.31 -20.46
N ASN A 159 17.46 -15.16 -20.32
CA ASN A 159 16.48 -16.09 -20.93
C ASN A 159 16.24 -15.82 -22.43
N CYS A 160 16.72 -14.69 -22.96
CA CYS A 160 16.65 -14.32 -24.37
C CYS A 160 17.91 -14.70 -25.16
N GLU A 161 18.87 -15.41 -24.56
CA GLU A 161 19.96 -16.06 -25.30
C GLU A 161 19.43 -17.19 -26.20
N GLY A 162 18.87 -16.81 -27.35
CA GLY A 162 19.15 -17.49 -28.61
C GLY A 162 20.65 -17.39 -28.94
N PRO A 163 21.17 -18.24 -29.83
CA PRO A 163 22.57 -18.67 -29.84
C PRO A 163 23.56 -17.50 -29.78
N SER A 164 24.45 -17.56 -28.79
CA SER A 164 25.55 -16.63 -28.55
C SER A 164 26.37 -16.41 -29.83
N ILE A 165 26.35 -15.20 -30.36
CA ILE A 165 27.34 -14.76 -31.36
C ILE A 165 28.65 -14.56 -30.60
N LEU A 166 29.51 -15.57 -30.63
CA LEU A 166 30.91 -15.42 -30.20
C LEU A 166 31.54 -14.24 -30.94
N PRO A 167 32.41 -13.45 -30.28
CA PRO A 167 33.07 -12.33 -30.93
C PRO A 167 34.11 -12.86 -31.92
N VAL A 168 33.69 -13.04 -33.18
CA VAL A 168 34.62 -13.22 -34.29
C VAL A 168 35.24 -11.87 -34.58
N GLN A 169 36.55 -11.77 -34.37
CA GLN A 169 37.36 -10.68 -34.88
C GLN A 169 37.17 -10.58 -36.40
N GLY A 170 36.51 -9.52 -36.83
CA GLY A 170 36.28 -9.22 -38.23
C GLY A 170 34.84 -8.79 -38.42
N SER A 171 34.63 -7.46 -38.45
CA SER A 171 33.31 -6.84 -38.64
C SER A 171 32.45 -7.56 -39.67
N PRO A 172 31.27 -8.02 -39.27
CA PRO A 172 30.12 -7.98 -40.15
C PRO A 172 29.24 -6.81 -39.70
N HIS A 173 28.90 -5.95 -40.65
CA HIS A 173 27.66 -5.20 -40.55
C HIS A 173 26.53 -6.20 -40.26
N LEU A 174 25.95 -6.14 -39.06
CA LEU A 174 24.72 -6.83 -38.72
C LEU A 174 23.70 -5.78 -38.30
N ASP A 175 22.72 -5.63 -39.18
CA ASP A 175 21.48 -4.88 -39.05
C ASP A 175 20.56 -5.60 -38.04
N GLU A 176 21.02 -5.76 -36.80
CA GLU A 176 20.28 -6.47 -35.76
C GLU A 176 19.48 -5.47 -34.94
N THR A 177 18.24 -5.25 -35.36
CA THR A 177 17.26 -4.58 -34.52
C THR A 177 17.17 -5.30 -33.16
N PRO A 178 17.25 -4.60 -32.02
CA PRO A 178 17.23 -5.25 -30.70
C PRO A 178 16.01 -6.16 -30.56
N GLY A 179 16.12 -7.26 -29.81
CA GLY A 179 14.96 -8.12 -29.53
C GLY A 179 13.77 -7.30 -28.98
N PRO A 180 12.51 -7.73 -29.19
CA PRO A 180 11.32 -6.95 -28.84
C PRO A 180 11.34 -6.42 -27.40
N ALA A 181 11.75 -7.25 -26.44
CA ALA A 181 11.86 -6.88 -25.03
C ALA A 181 12.94 -5.81 -24.75
N VAL A 182 14.04 -5.80 -25.53
CA VAL A 182 15.11 -4.80 -25.42
C VAL A 182 14.71 -3.47 -26.04
N ARG A 183 13.94 -3.50 -27.13
CA ARG A 183 13.31 -2.30 -27.72
C ARG A 183 12.29 -1.67 -26.77
N GLU A 184 11.42 -2.49 -26.19
CA GLU A 184 10.37 -2.06 -25.25
C GLU A 184 10.98 -1.43 -23.98
N PHE A 185 12.06 -2.02 -23.46
CA PHE A 185 12.78 -1.46 -22.31
C PHE A 185 13.53 -0.16 -22.62
N ASN A 186 14.22 -0.06 -23.76
CA ASN A 186 14.90 1.19 -24.12
C ASN A 186 13.89 2.33 -24.34
N CYS A 187 12.71 2.02 -24.87
CA CYS A 187 11.59 2.96 -24.98
C CYS A 187 11.10 3.42 -23.60
N TRP A 188 10.84 2.47 -22.68
CA TRP A 188 10.41 2.78 -21.31
C TRP A 188 11.47 3.55 -20.51
N ARG A 189 12.74 3.15 -20.60
CA ARG A 189 13.88 3.78 -19.90
C ARG A 189 14.09 5.23 -20.34
N SER A 190 14.06 5.52 -21.64
CA SER A 190 14.20 6.88 -22.15
C SER A 190 13.05 7.81 -21.72
N GLN A 191 11.90 7.27 -21.34
CA GLN A 191 10.71 8.04 -20.94
C GLN A 191 10.58 8.22 -19.42
N VAL A 192 10.97 7.22 -18.61
CA VAL A 192 10.88 7.27 -17.15
C VAL A 192 12.13 7.90 -16.50
N MET A 193 13.30 7.75 -17.13
CA MET A 193 14.59 8.24 -16.59
C MET A 193 15.09 9.53 -17.26
N SER A 194 14.32 10.16 -18.14
CA SER A 194 14.60 11.52 -18.60
C SER A 194 13.96 12.50 -17.62
N PRO A 195 14.71 13.08 -16.66
CA PRO A 195 14.21 14.23 -15.92
C PRO A 195 13.96 15.33 -16.95
N GLU A 196 12.74 15.88 -16.99
CA GLU A 196 12.45 17.11 -17.72
C GLU A 196 13.55 18.13 -17.40
N SER A 197 14.26 18.56 -18.45
CA SER A 197 15.19 19.69 -18.42
C SER A 197 14.45 20.98 -18.69
#